data_AF-A0A534WEQ1-F1
#
_entry.id   AF-A0A534WEQ1-F1
#
_cell.length_a   1.000
_cell.length_b   1.000
_cell.length_c   1.000
_cell.angle_alpha   90.00
_cell.angle_beta   90.00
_cell.angle_gamma   90.00
#
_symmetry.space_group_name_H-M   'P 1'
#
loop_
_entity.id
_entity.type
_entity.pdbx_description
1 polymer ?
#
loop_
_entity_poly.entity_id
_entity_poly.type
_entity_poly.pdbx_seq_one_letter_code
_entity_poly.pdbx_strand_id
1 'polypeptide(L)'
;DAGWHVEGEEIVRTAAALHAEDDDFIQAGNLYRDVMTETDRGVLVANLVAHLGDGVERTIQERASALWQQVDADLGRRVGEGLGLVIPDRVRIPS
;
A
#
# COMPACT_ATOMS: atom_id res chain seq x y z
N ASP A 1 -28.43 12.29 29.77
CA ASP A 1 -27.88 10.93 29.55
C ASP A 1 -27.68 10.70 28.07
N ALA A 2 -26.44 10.45 27.66
CA ALA A 2 -26.09 10.11 26.28
C ALA A 2 -25.83 8.60 26.22
N GLY A 3 -26.73 7.87 25.58
CA GLY A 3 -26.58 6.45 25.27
C GLY A 3 -26.57 6.27 23.76
N TRP A 4 -25.66 5.43 23.26
CA TRP A 4 -25.66 5.00 21.86
C TRP A 4 -26.56 3.78 21.73
N HIS A 5 -27.60 3.89 20.89
CA HIS A 5 -28.40 2.73 20.52
C HIS A 5 -27.68 1.94 19.41
N VAL A 6 -27.53 0.64 19.63
CA VAL A 6 -27.05 -0.32 18.63
C VAL A 6 -28.25 -1.19 18.27
N GLU A 7 -28.77 -1.07 17.06
CA GLU A 7 -29.74 -2.05 16.53
C GLU A 7 -28.96 -3.25 15.97
N GLY A 8 -29.04 -4.37 16.68
CA GLY A 8 -28.39 -5.64 16.33
C GLY A 8 -27.98 -6.38 17.61
N GLU A 9 -28.66 -7.48 17.93
CA GLU A 9 -28.48 -8.25 19.17
C GLU A 9 -27.15 -9.03 19.28
N GLU A 10 -26.11 -8.68 18.53
CA GLU A 10 -24.87 -9.46 18.51
C GLU A 10 -23.61 -8.58 18.50
N ILE A 11 -22.83 -8.66 19.58
CA ILE A 11 -21.46 -8.13 19.63
C ILE A 11 -20.57 -9.09 18.83
N VAL A 12 -20.43 -8.85 17.53
CA VAL A 12 -19.56 -9.63 16.65
C VAL A 12 -18.18 -8.98 16.56
N ARG A 13 -17.09 -9.75 16.68
CA ARG A 13 -15.76 -9.31 16.21
C ARG A 13 -15.66 -9.54 14.70
N THR A 14 -16.13 -8.57 13.92
CA THR A 14 -15.83 -8.50 12.49
C THR A 14 -14.72 -7.46 12.27
N ALA A 15 -13.90 -7.60 11.23
CA ALA A 15 -13.17 -6.45 10.73
C ALA A 15 -14.22 -5.36 10.42
N ALA A 16 -13.95 -4.10 10.79
CA ALA A 16 -14.81 -2.99 10.42
C ALA A 16 -15.18 -3.12 8.94
N ALA A 17 -16.47 -2.93 8.59
CA ALA A 17 -16.93 -3.04 7.22
C ALA A 17 -15.97 -2.26 6.31
N LEU A 18 -15.30 -2.96 5.40
CA LEU A 18 -14.38 -2.37 4.44
C LEU A 18 -15.16 -1.32 3.63
N HIS A 19 -14.86 -0.04 3.87
CA HIS A 19 -15.21 0.99 2.91
C HIS A 19 -14.32 0.75 1.70
N ALA A 20 -14.91 0.21 0.64
CA ALA A 20 -14.17 -0.38 -0.46
C ALA A 20 -13.45 0.64 -1.37
N GLU A 21 -13.58 1.95 -1.14
CA GLU A 21 -13.34 2.93 -2.22
C GLU A 21 -12.50 4.18 -1.89
N ASP A 22 -12.29 4.64 -0.65
CA ASP A 22 -11.53 5.90 -0.41
C ASP A 22 -10.71 5.88 0.90
N ASP A 23 -9.36 5.91 0.80
CA ASP A 23 -8.42 6.76 1.57
C ASP A 23 -7.08 6.08 1.97
N ASP A 24 -6.98 4.76 1.99
CA ASP A 24 -5.75 4.07 2.47
C ASP A 24 -4.48 4.39 1.66
N PHE A 25 -4.64 4.75 0.38
CA PHE A 25 -3.53 5.05 -0.53
C PHE A 25 -3.48 6.52 -0.96
N ILE A 26 -4.54 7.30 -0.73
CA ILE A 26 -4.63 8.68 -1.21
C ILE A 26 -3.63 9.55 -0.46
N GLN A 27 -3.61 9.48 0.87
CA GLN A 27 -2.69 10.29 1.68
C GLN A 27 -1.23 9.94 1.39
N ALA A 28 -0.90 8.65 1.30
CA ALA A 28 0.45 8.19 0.96
C ALA A 28 0.84 8.63 -0.47
N GLY A 29 -0.10 8.57 -1.42
CA GLY A 29 0.10 9.01 -2.78
C GLY A 29 0.33 10.52 -2.87
N ASN A 30 -0.42 11.32 -2.11
CA ASN A 30 -0.24 12.77 -2.05
C ASN A 30 1.09 13.14 -1.37
N LEU A 31 1.48 12.45 -0.30
CA LEU A 31 2.81 12.60 0.30
C LEU A 31 3.91 12.33 -0.74
N TYR A 32 3.78 11.24 -1.49
CA TYR A 32 4.75 10.89 -2.52
C TYR A 32 4.77 11.95 -3.64
N ARG A 33 3.62 12.27 -4.24
CA ARG A 33 3.53 13.11 -5.45
C ARG A 33 3.67 14.61 -5.21
N ASP A 34 3.11 15.11 -4.11
CA ASP A 34 2.88 16.54 -3.94
C ASP A 34 3.78 17.16 -2.86
N VAL A 35 4.38 16.34 -1.99
CA VAL A 35 5.20 16.79 -0.86
C VAL A 35 6.67 16.40 -1.00
N MET A 36 6.96 15.16 -1.40
CA MET A 36 8.35 14.67 -1.47
C MET A 36 9.11 15.23 -2.68
N THR A 37 10.35 15.65 -2.43
CA THR A 37 11.32 15.96 -3.48
C THR A 37 11.79 14.68 -4.18
N GLU A 38 12.41 14.80 -5.36
CA GLU A 38 12.97 13.63 -6.04
C GLU A 38 14.03 12.91 -5.19
N THR A 39 14.82 13.65 -4.42
CA THR A 39 15.79 13.07 -3.47
C THR A 39 15.06 12.24 -2.40
N ASP A 40 14.00 12.77 -1.80
CA ASP A 40 13.23 12.05 -0.78
C ASP A 40 12.59 10.78 -1.35
N ARG A 41 12.06 10.84 -2.58
CA ARG A 41 11.52 9.68 -3.28
C ARG A 41 12.59 8.63 -3.56
N GLY A 42 13.79 9.07 -3.96
CA GLY A 42 14.93 8.19 -4.15
C GLY A 42 15.34 7.46 -2.87
N VAL A 43 15.39 8.17 -1.74
CA VAL A 43 15.68 7.58 -0.42
C VAL A 43 14.58 6.60 0.00
N LEU A 44 13.29 6.97 -0.19
CA LEU A 44 12.16 6.08 0.11
C LEU A 44 12.27 4.77 -0.67
N VAL A 45 12.48 4.84 -1.99
CA VAL A 45 12.65 3.66 -2.84
C VAL A 45 13.81 2.80 -2.37
N ALA A 46 14.97 3.40 -2.08
CA ALA A 46 16.14 2.67 -1.62
C ALA A 46 15.86 1.91 -0.30
N ASN A 47 15.18 2.55 0.64
CA ASN A 47 14.81 1.93 1.92
C ASN A 47 13.85 0.76 1.74
N LEU A 48 12.82 0.92 0.88
CA LEU A 48 11.86 -0.13 0.59
C LEU A 48 12.51 -1.33 -0.09
N VAL A 49 13.37 -1.10 -1.08
CA VAL A 49 14.12 -2.16 -1.78
C VAL A 49 15.06 -2.88 -0.81
N ALA A 50 15.75 -2.15 0.06
CA ALA A 50 16.64 -2.77 1.05
C ALA A 50 15.86 -3.69 2.01
N HIS A 51 14.73 -3.22 2.56
CA HIS A 51 13.94 -4.02 3.50
C HIS A 51 13.25 -5.22 2.82
N LEU A 52 12.69 -5.02 1.63
CA LEU A 52 12.05 -6.11 0.88
C LEU A 52 13.07 -7.08 0.29
N GLY A 53 14.30 -6.63 0.02
CA GLY A 53 15.38 -7.47 -0.49
C GLY A 53 16.04 -8.34 0.59
N ASP A 54 15.86 -8.01 1.87
CA ASP A 54 16.48 -8.70 3.00
C ASP A 54 15.69 -9.94 3.43
N GLY A 55 15.78 -11.00 2.63
CA GLY A 55 15.24 -12.32 2.99
C GLY A 55 13.72 -12.47 2.89
N VAL A 56 13.00 -11.46 2.41
CA VAL A 56 11.55 -11.55 2.17
C VAL A 56 11.27 -12.47 0.98
N GLU A 57 10.27 -13.35 1.13
CA GLU A 57 9.87 -14.28 0.08
C GLU A 57 9.38 -13.55 -1.18
N ARG A 58 9.69 -14.09 -2.36
CA ARG A 58 9.32 -13.52 -3.67
C ARG A 58 7.84 -13.18 -3.79
N THR A 59 6.95 -14.07 -3.34
CA THR A 59 5.50 -13.86 -3.40
C THR A 59 5.04 -12.65 -2.59
N ILE A 60 5.74 -12.36 -1.48
CA ILE A 60 5.48 -11.20 -0.63
C ILE A 60 6.07 -9.93 -1.26
N GLN A 61 7.25 -10.00 -1.86
CA GLN A 61 7.84 -8.90 -2.63
C GLN A 61 6.91 -8.42 -3.76
N GLU A 62 6.32 -9.36 -4.49
CA GLU A 62 5.36 -9.07 -5.57
C GLU A 62 4.11 -8.38 -5.05
N ARG A 63 3.50 -8.90 -3.98
CA ARG A 63 2.32 -8.28 -3.34
C ARG A 63 2.63 -6.90 -2.79
N ALA A 64 3.77 -6.73 -2.11
CA ALA A 64 4.19 -5.44 -1.58
C ALA A 64 4.40 -4.41 -2.71
N SER A 65 5.04 -4.81 -3.80
CA SER A 65 5.24 -3.94 -4.96
C SER A 65 3.91 -3.53 -5.61
N ALA A 66 2.93 -4.44 -5.66
CA ALA A 66 1.58 -4.13 -6.13
C ALA A 66 0.82 -3.17 -5.20
N LEU A 67 1.01 -3.26 -3.88
CA LEU A 67 0.45 -2.30 -2.92
C LEU A 67 1.08 -0.91 -3.10
N TRP A 68 2.41 -0.84 -3.27
CA TRP A 68 3.09 0.42 -3.55
C TRP A 68 2.67 1.04 -4.90
N GLN A 69 2.29 0.23 -5.88
CA GLN A 69 1.72 0.72 -7.13
C GLN A 69 0.33 1.35 -6.96
N GLN A 70 -0.45 0.92 -5.96
CA GLN A 70 -1.72 1.57 -5.61
C GLN A 70 -1.51 2.94 -4.94
N VAL A 71 -0.40 3.13 -4.23
CA VAL A 71 0.02 4.44 -3.70
C VAL A 71 0.41 5.38 -4.83
N ASP A 72 1.32 4.92 -5.69
CA ASP A 72 1.74 5.64 -6.89
C ASP A 72 2.38 4.69 -7.92
N ALA A 73 2.06 4.89 -9.20
CA ALA A 73 2.58 4.02 -10.26
C ALA A 73 4.11 4.09 -10.41
N ASP A 74 4.72 5.28 -10.23
CA ASP A 74 6.17 5.43 -10.31
C ASP A 74 6.85 4.75 -9.12
N LEU A 75 6.29 4.93 -7.91
CA LEU A 75 6.79 4.28 -6.70
C LEU A 75 6.80 2.76 -6.84
N GLY A 76 5.67 2.15 -7.19
CA GLY A 76 5.56 0.70 -7.38
C GLY A 76 6.52 0.16 -8.44
N ARG A 77 6.67 0.87 -9.56
CA ARG A 77 7.61 0.52 -10.63
C ARG A 77 9.06 0.55 -10.14
N ARG A 78 9.49 1.63 -9.48
CA ARG A 78 10.87 1.79 -8.98
C ARG A 78 11.23 0.75 -7.92
N VAL A 79 10.30 0.42 -7.03
CA VAL A 79 10.48 -0.65 -6.04
C VAL A 79 10.60 -2.02 -6.72
N GLY A 80 9.71 -2.31 -7.68
CA GLY A 80 9.77 -3.55 -8.46
C GLY A 80 11.08 -3.72 -9.21
N GLU A 81 11.54 -2.69 -9.92
CA GLU A 81 12.83 -2.67 -10.62
C GLU A 81 13.99 -2.95 -9.66
N GLY A 82 14.02 -2.30 -8.49
CA GLY A 82 15.05 -2.52 -7.47
C GLY A 82 15.07 -3.94 -6.91
N LEU A 83 13.94 -4.65 -6.92
CA LEU A 83 13.81 -6.05 -6.49
C LEU A 83 13.98 -7.07 -7.63
N GLY A 84 14.25 -6.59 -8.86
CA GLY A 84 14.32 -7.43 -10.06
C GLY A 84 12.97 -8.07 -10.41
N LEU A 85 11.87 -7.37 -10.17
CA LEU A 85 10.51 -7.77 -10.53
C LEU A 85 10.07 -7.05 -11.81
N VAL A 86 9.32 -7.76 -12.65
CA VAL A 86 8.59 -7.15 -13.77
C VAL A 86 7.20 -6.81 -13.25
N ILE A 87 6.98 -5.54 -12.89
CA ILE A 87 5.66 -5.04 -12.47
C ILE A 87 4.93 -4.51 -13.71
N PRO A 88 3.79 -5.10 -14.12
CA PRO A 88 2.98 -4.55 -15.21
C PRO A 88 2.35 -3.21 -14.81
N ASP A 89 2.08 -2.32 -15.78
CA ASP A 89 1.54 -0.96 -15.55
C ASP A 89 0.23 -0.92 -14.74
N ARG A 90 -0.47 -2.05 -14.62
CA ARG A 90 -1.58 -2.25 -13.68
C ARG A 90 -1.55 -3.67 -13.11
N VAL A 91 -1.31 -3.80 -11.81
CA VAL A 91 -1.52 -5.06 -11.09
C VAL A 91 -2.96 -5.13 -10.56
N ARG A 92 -3.71 -6.16 -10.97
CA ARG A 92 -4.98 -6.55 -10.33
C ARG A 92 -4.65 -7.48 -9.18
N ILE A 93 -4.79 -7.04 -7.94
CA ILE A 93 -4.64 -7.92 -6.77
C ILE A 93 -5.93 -8.75 -6.66
N PRO A 94 -5.87 -10.09 -6.75
CA PRO A 94 -7.04 -10.93 -6.48
C PRO A 94 -7.39 -10.87 -4.99
N SER A 95 -8.69 -10.76 -4.72
CA SER A 95 -9.30 -10.81 -3.38
C SER A 95 -9.06 -12.13 -2.67
#